data_AF-A0A644V4I1-F1
#
_entry.id   AF-A0A644V4I1-F1
#
_cell.length_a   1.000
_cell.length_b   1.000
_cell.length_c   1.000
_cell.angle_alpha   90.00
_cell.angle_beta   90.00
_cell.angle_gamma   90.00
#
_symmetry.space_group_name_H-M   'P 1'
#
loop_
_entity.id
_entity.type
_entity.pdbx_description
1 polymer ?
#
loop_
_entity_poly.entity_id
_entity_poly.type
_entity_poly.pdbx_seq_one_letter_code
_entity_poly.pdbx_strand_id
1 'polypeptide(L)'
;MNIRDLKEKAKEFVKNEANDAHLPEKFAKEFETLGVVEYTRDHVISVQNDVDTQYQAYIDVQNELVAAYNELRNELSQLKFGKKFDELNEMQQKDVQTVYPQKISEAEPKNYGGSN
;
A
#
# COMPACT_ATOMS: atom_id res chain seq x y z
N MET A 1 3.82 -17.70 -7.17
CA MET A 1 3.67 -16.23 -7.15
C MET A 1 4.99 -15.69 -6.66
N ASN A 2 5.71 -14.91 -7.48
CA ASN A 2 6.97 -14.32 -7.03
C ASN A 2 6.68 -13.14 -6.10
N ILE A 3 7.55 -12.93 -5.13
CA ILE A 3 7.54 -11.78 -4.21
C ILE A 3 7.41 -10.43 -4.96
N ARG A 4 8.02 -10.33 -6.15
CA ARG A 4 7.87 -9.16 -7.03
C ARG A 4 6.45 -8.95 -7.58
N ASP A 5 5.72 -10.03 -7.84
CA ASP A 5 4.34 -9.96 -8.31
C ASP A 5 3.41 -9.44 -7.21
N LEU A 6 3.77 -9.66 -5.94
CA LEU A 6 3.00 -9.16 -4.80
C LEU A 6 3.08 -7.63 -4.73
N LYS A 7 4.28 -7.06 -4.91
CA LYS A 7 4.50 -5.62 -4.89
C LYS A 7 3.65 -4.92 -5.96
N GLU A 8 3.71 -5.39 -7.20
CA GLU A 8 2.93 -4.78 -8.30
C GLU A 8 1.42 -4.90 -8.06
N LYS A 9 0.93 -6.06 -7.61
CA LYS A 9 -0.49 -6.22 -7.27
C LYS A 9 -0.93 -5.33 -6.11
N ALA A 10 -0.09 -5.11 -5.11
CA ALA A 10 -0.38 -4.17 -4.03
C ALA A 10 -0.48 -2.74 -4.57
N LYS A 11 0.41 -2.33 -5.48
CA LYS A 11 0.34 -1.02 -6.15
C LYS A 11 -0.94 -0.86 -6.96
N GLU A 12 -1.32 -1.87 -7.74
CA GLU A 12 -2.56 -1.88 -8.52
C GLU A 12 -3.81 -1.76 -7.63
N PHE A 13 -3.86 -2.54 -6.54
CA PHE A 13 -4.95 -2.51 -5.56
C PHE A 13 -5.11 -1.13 -4.92
N VAL A 14 -4.01 -0.50 -4.54
CA VAL A 14 -4.00 0.83 -3.91
C VAL A 14 -4.26 1.95 -4.92
N LYS A 15 -3.77 1.87 -6.16
CA LYS A 15 -4.07 2.92 -7.14
C LYS A 15 -5.50 2.82 -7.68
N ASN A 16 -6.05 1.62 -7.78
CA ASN A 16 -7.30 1.33 -8.47
C ASN A 16 -7.38 2.06 -9.84
N GLU A 17 -6.33 2.00 -10.67
CA GLU A 17 -6.29 2.77 -11.93
C GLU A 17 -7.45 2.39 -12.87
N ALA A 18 -7.95 1.16 -12.77
CA ALA A 18 -9.06 0.65 -13.58
C ALA A 18 -10.45 1.14 -13.14
N ASN A 19 -10.58 1.90 -12.03
CA ASN A 19 -11.87 2.27 -11.43
C ASN A 19 -12.82 1.06 -11.30
N ASP A 20 -12.25 -0.06 -10.88
CA ASP A 20 -13.02 -1.29 -10.71
C ASP A 20 -13.93 -1.12 -9.49
N ALA A 21 -15.21 -1.48 -9.64
CA ALA A 21 -16.20 -1.42 -8.57
C ALA A 21 -15.91 -2.43 -7.43
N HIS A 22 -15.05 -3.42 -7.68
CA HIS A 22 -14.56 -4.38 -6.69
C HIS A 22 -13.33 -3.89 -5.91
N LEU A 23 -12.75 -2.75 -6.29
CA LEU A 23 -11.60 -2.14 -5.64
C LEU A 23 -12.00 -0.94 -4.76
N PRO A 24 -11.12 -0.45 -3.87
CA PRO A 24 -11.44 0.64 -2.96
C PRO A 24 -11.93 1.89 -3.70
N GLU A 25 -12.98 2.51 -3.17
CA GLU A 25 -13.57 3.73 -3.72
C GLU A 25 -12.54 4.88 -3.69
N LYS A 26 -12.47 5.65 -4.79
CA LYS A 26 -11.61 6.82 -4.89
C LYS A 26 -12.32 8.04 -4.31
N PHE A 27 -11.57 8.80 -3.54
CA PHE A 27 -12.03 10.06 -2.98
C PHE A 27 -11.16 11.19 -3.52
N ALA A 28 -11.80 12.23 -4.04
CA ALA A 28 -11.13 13.48 -4.33
C ALA A 28 -10.94 14.26 -3.03
N LYS A 29 -9.71 14.66 -2.75
CA LYS A 29 -9.40 15.57 -1.64
C LYS A 29 -8.49 16.68 -2.14
N GLU A 30 -8.77 17.89 -1.71
CA GLU A 30 -7.88 19.02 -1.89
C GLU A 30 -6.81 19.02 -0.80
N PHE A 31 -5.56 19.05 -1.23
CA PHE A 31 -4.37 19.15 -0.38
C PHE A 31 -3.70 20.49 -0.62
N GLU A 32 -3.12 21.06 0.43
CA GLU A 32 -2.44 22.36 0.37
C GLU A 32 -1.24 22.31 -0.60
N THR A 33 -0.52 21.19 -0.62
CA THR A 33 0.68 21.06 -1.47
C THR A 33 0.45 20.31 -2.78
N LEU A 34 -0.56 19.43 -2.86
CA LEU A 34 -0.82 18.58 -4.04
C LEU A 34 -1.97 19.06 -4.93
N GLY A 35 -2.77 20.02 -4.45
CA GLY A 35 -4.05 20.40 -5.05
C GLY A 35 -5.09 19.29 -4.90
N VAL A 36 -6.06 19.24 -5.81
CA VAL A 36 -7.06 18.17 -5.85
C VAL A 36 -6.43 16.88 -6.35
N VAL A 37 -6.46 15.84 -5.53
CA VAL A 37 -5.97 14.49 -5.84
C VAL A 37 -7.04 13.46 -5.55
N GLU A 38 -7.25 12.55 -6.50
CA GLU A 38 -8.10 11.38 -6.32
C GLU A 38 -7.26 10.20 -5.82
N TYR A 39 -7.69 9.56 -4.73
CA TYR A 39 -6.97 8.44 -4.14
C TYR A 39 -7.88 7.49 -3.38
N THR A 40 -7.43 6.25 -3.17
CA THR A 40 -8.18 5.28 -2.36
C THR A 40 -7.93 5.50 -0.88
N ARG A 41 -8.86 6.13 -0.18
CA ARG A 41 -8.70 6.45 1.25
C ARG A 41 -8.83 5.21 2.14
N ASP A 42 -9.78 4.34 1.83
CA ASP A 42 -10.28 3.30 2.73
C ASP A 42 -9.96 1.89 2.19
N HIS A 43 -8.66 1.56 2.16
CA HIS A 43 -8.16 0.24 1.80
C HIS A 43 -7.40 -0.40 2.98
N VAL A 44 -7.45 -1.73 3.10
CA VAL A 44 -6.66 -2.48 4.09
C VAL A 44 -6.09 -3.70 3.39
N ILE A 45 -4.78 -3.92 3.50
CA ILE A 45 -4.11 -5.13 3.05
C ILE A 45 -3.95 -6.05 4.25
N SER A 46 -4.72 -7.15 4.29
CA SER A 46 -4.59 -8.16 5.33
C SER A 46 -3.58 -9.22 4.90
N VAL A 47 -2.48 -9.34 5.65
CA VAL A 47 -1.52 -10.42 5.48
C VAL A 47 -1.92 -11.56 6.39
N GLN A 48 -2.13 -12.74 5.80
CA GLN A 48 -2.44 -13.96 6.53
C GLN A 48 -1.35 -14.99 6.25
N ASN A 49 -0.81 -15.60 7.30
CA ASN A 49 0.15 -16.70 7.18
C ASN A 49 -0.45 -17.96 7.79
N ASP A 50 -0.13 -19.11 7.19
CA ASP A 50 -0.30 -20.40 7.85
C ASP A 50 0.80 -20.62 8.89
N VAL A 51 0.48 -21.41 9.92
CA VAL A 51 1.38 -21.71 11.06
C VAL A 51 2.67 -22.40 10.60
N ASP A 52 2.59 -23.14 9.49
CA ASP A 52 3.72 -23.85 8.88
C ASP A 52 4.55 -22.96 7.93
N THR A 53 4.14 -21.71 7.71
CA THR A 53 4.89 -20.79 6.84
C THR A 53 6.19 -20.38 7.52
N GLN A 54 7.30 -20.50 6.78
CA GLN A 54 8.59 -20.02 7.26
C GLN A 54 8.48 -18.53 7.58
N TYR A 55 8.84 -18.15 8.81
CA TYR A 55 8.86 -16.75 9.27
C TYR A 55 9.59 -15.81 8.28
N GLN A 56 10.58 -16.33 7.55
CA GLN A 56 11.26 -15.59 6.49
C GLN A 56 10.32 -15.12 5.38
N ALA A 57 9.42 -15.98 4.91
CA ALA A 57 8.46 -15.63 3.86
C ALA A 57 7.50 -14.52 4.32
N TYR A 58 7.15 -14.51 5.61
CA TYR A 58 6.35 -13.45 6.20
C TYR A 58 7.07 -12.10 6.18
N ILE A 59 8.34 -12.08 6.60
CA ILE A 59 9.17 -10.87 6.58
C ILE A 59 9.37 -10.37 5.15
N ASP A 60 9.57 -11.28 4.20
CA ASP A 60 9.72 -10.91 2.79
C ASP A 60 8.44 -10.26 2.24
N VAL A 61 7.26 -10.81 2.56
CA VAL A 61 5.96 -10.23 2.19
C VAL A 61 5.78 -8.82 2.78
N GLN A 62 6.09 -8.64 4.06
CA GLN A 62 6.01 -7.33 4.70
C GLN A 62 6.95 -6.32 4.03
N ASN A 63 8.18 -6.71 3.74
CA ASN A 63 9.17 -5.85 3.08
C ASN A 63 8.71 -5.40 1.70
N GLU A 64 8.12 -6.30 0.91
CA GLU A 64 7.58 -5.94 -0.41
C GLU A 64 6.37 -5.02 -0.33
N LEU A 65 5.47 -5.22 0.64
CA LEU A 65 4.34 -4.31 0.84
C LEU A 65 4.83 -2.91 1.23
N VAL A 66 5.79 -2.83 2.15
CA VAL A 66 6.44 -1.55 2.51
C VAL A 66 7.09 -0.91 1.28
N ALA A 67 7.80 -1.70 0.48
CA ALA A 67 8.43 -1.22 -0.75
C ALA A 67 7.40 -0.70 -1.77
N ALA A 68 6.25 -1.36 -1.92
CA ALA A 68 5.14 -0.90 -2.77
C ALA A 68 4.67 0.51 -2.36
N TYR A 69 4.38 0.72 -1.07
CA TYR A 69 3.95 2.04 -0.58
C TYR A 69 5.04 3.10 -0.78
N ASN A 70 6.31 2.76 -0.54
CA ASN A 70 7.42 3.68 -0.74
C ASN A 70 7.57 4.07 -2.22
N GLU A 71 7.40 3.14 -3.15
CA GLU A 71 7.39 3.44 -4.59
C GLU A 71 6.21 4.34 -4.97
N LEU A 72 4.99 4.05 -4.50
CA LEU A 72 3.81 4.89 -4.79
C LEU A 72 4.01 6.33 -4.31
N ARG A 73 4.55 6.50 -3.10
CA ARG A 73 4.86 7.82 -2.53
C ARG A 73 5.95 8.52 -3.34
N ASN A 74 7.01 7.83 -3.73
CA ASN A 74 8.06 8.39 -4.58
C ASN A 74 7.54 8.77 -5.97
N GLU A 75 6.73 7.93 -6.61
CA GLU A 75 6.11 8.21 -7.91
C GLU A 75 5.26 9.49 -7.85
N LEU A 76 4.40 9.63 -6.83
CA LEU A 76 3.58 10.83 -6.65
C LEU A 76 4.44 12.07 -6.35
N SER A 77 5.46 11.92 -5.50
CA SER A 77 6.39 13.00 -5.17
C SER A 77 7.14 13.49 -6.41
N GLN A 78 7.62 12.56 -7.23
CA GLN A 78 8.31 12.86 -8.46
C GLN A 78 7.38 13.51 -9.48
N LEU A 79 6.13 13.02 -9.60
CA LEU A 79 5.14 13.56 -10.53
C LEU A 79 4.71 14.99 -10.16
N LYS A 80 4.52 15.26 -8.87
CA LYS A 80 3.98 16.55 -8.39
C LYS A 80 5.04 17.60 -8.10
N PHE A 81 6.20 17.18 -7.60
CA PHE A 81 7.26 18.08 -7.14
C PHE A 81 8.60 17.91 -7.87
N GLY A 82 8.75 16.86 -8.70
CA GLY A 82 10.02 16.56 -9.37
C GLY A 82 11.13 16.07 -8.44
N LYS A 83 10.79 15.66 -7.21
CA LYS A 83 11.71 15.25 -6.16
C LYS A 83 11.30 13.91 -5.57
N LYS A 84 12.25 13.20 -4.98
CA LYS A 84 11.96 12.00 -4.21
C LYS A 84 11.20 12.35 -2.92
N PHE A 85 10.48 11.37 -2.38
CA PHE A 85 9.67 11.54 -1.18
C PHE A 85 10.49 11.98 0.05
N ASP A 86 11.69 11.45 0.19
CA ASP A 86 12.64 11.78 1.27
C ASP A 86 13.22 13.21 1.14
N GLU A 87 13.16 13.82 -0.04
CA GLU A 87 13.60 15.20 -0.30
C GLU A 87 12.48 16.24 -0.14
N LEU A 88 11.25 15.80 0.13
CA LEU A 88 10.10 16.67 0.37
C LEU A 88 10.13 17.29 1.77
N ASN A 89 9.48 18.43 1.93
CA ASN A 89 9.26 19.01 3.26
C ASN A 89 8.17 18.25 4.04
N GLU A 90 8.08 18.48 5.35
CA GLU A 90 7.14 17.76 6.23
C GLU A 90 5.67 17.86 5.77
N MET A 91 5.25 19.02 5.27
CA MET A 91 3.88 19.21 4.79
C MET A 91 3.60 18.37 3.54
N GLN A 92 4.50 18.42 2.57
CA GLN A 92 4.44 17.64 1.34
C GLN A 92 4.47 16.13 1.64
N GLN A 93 5.35 15.69 2.55
CA GLN A 93 5.42 14.30 2.98
C GLN A 93 4.10 13.85 3.61
N LYS A 94 3.51 14.68 4.47
CA LYS A 94 2.22 14.40 5.12
C LYS A 94 1.08 14.26 4.10
N ASP A 95 1.03 15.13 3.10
CA ASP A 95 0.03 15.05 2.04
C ASP A 95 0.19 13.76 1.23
N VAL A 96 1.42 13.43 0.82
CA VAL A 96 1.73 12.20 0.08
C VAL A 96 1.44 10.93 0.92
N GLN A 97 1.75 10.93 2.22
CA GLN A 97 1.39 9.85 3.13
C GLN A 97 -0.12 9.70 3.31
N THR A 98 -0.86 10.82 3.26
CA THR A 98 -2.32 10.80 3.35
C THR A 98 -2.96 10.22 2.09
N VAL A 99 -2.36 10.47 0.93
CA VAL A 99 -2.77 9.88 -0.36
C VAL A 99 -2.49 8.37 -0.39
N TYR A 100 -1.33 7.94 0.13
CA TYR A 100 -0.95 6.53 0.23
C TYR A 100 -0.71 6.09 1.68
N PRO A 101 -1.80 5.93 2.47
CA PRO A 101 -1.70 5.49 3.84
C PRO A 101 -1.31 4.01 3.87
N GLN A 102 -0.29 3.67 4.66
CA GLN A 102 0.14 2.28 4.79
C GLN A 102 -0.77 1.55 5.78
N LYS A 103 -1.85 0.96 5.28
CA LYS A 103 -2.84 0.21 6.06
C LYS A 103 -2.64 -1.29 5.88
N ILE A 104 -1.63 -1.83 6.55
CA ILE A 104 -1.34 -3.27 6.58
C ILE A 104 -1.85 -3.83 7.90
N SER A 105 -2.66 -4.89 7.85
CA SER A 105 -3.16 -5.60 9.02
C SER A 105 -2.62 -7.02 9.01
N GLU A 106 -2.11 -7.48 10.14
CA GLU A 106 -1.83 -8.88 10.38
C GLU A 106 -3.15 -9.56 10.75
N ALA A 107 -3.55 -10.59 10.00
CA ALA A 107 -4.65 -11.45 10.41
C ALA A 107 -4.08 -12.61 11.22
N GLU A 108 -4.73 -12.94 12.34
CA GLU A 108 -4.35 -14.10 13.16
C GLU A 108 -4.18 -15.35 12.28
N PRO A 109 -3.11 -16.14 12.49
CA PRO A 109 -2.86 -17.34 11.71
C PRO A 109 -4.04 -18.30 11.87
N LYS A 110 -4.61 -18.77 10.75
CA LYS A 110 -5.69 -19.76 10.82
C LYS A 110 -5.07 -21.10 11.16
N ASN A 111 -5.28 -21.55 12.39
CA ASN A 111 -4.91 -22.90 12.80
C ASN A 111 -5.93 -23.88 12.19
N TYR A 112 -5.62 -24.51 11.05
CA TYR A 112 -6.34 -25.70 10.59
C TYR A 112 -5.90 -26.91 11.43
N GLY A 113 -6.24 -26.88 12.72
CA GLY A 113 -5.97 -27.97 13.66
C GLY A 113 -7.24 -28.34 14.40
N GLY A 114 -7.99 -29.33 13.89
CA GLY A 114 -9.12 -29.89 14.64
C GLY A 114 -10.18 -30.64 13.83
N SER A 115 -9.81 -31.71 13.13
CA SER A 115 -10.63 -32.94 13.05
C SER A 115 -9.89 -34.02 12.27
N ASN A 116 -9.22 -34.91 13.00
CA ASN A 116 -9.49 -36.35 12.89
C ASN A 116 -9.01 -37.06 14.15
#